data_AF-C7GGU4-F1
#
_entry.id   AF-C7GGU4-F1
#
_cell.length_a   1.000
_cell.length_b   1.000
_cell.length_c   1.000
_cell.angle_alpha   90.00
_cell.angle_beta   90.00
_cell.angle_gamma   90.00
#
_symmetry.space_group_name_H-M   'P 1'
#
loop_
_entity.id
_entity.type
_entity.pdbx_description
1 polymer ?
#
loop_
_entity_poly.entity_id
_entity_poly.type
_entity_poly.pdbx_seq_one_letter_code
_entity_poly.pdbx_strand_id
1 'polypeptide(L)'
;MGKYKVLDIFSFLPANVISLEQLEKMFLDSLSEISNNTKLGNEEIVVTCSSQSWFTENIKECATELKSEGKQVAYIVCNEKVISVIGYRENE
;
A
#
# COMPACT_ATOMS: atom_id res chain seq x y z
N MET A 1 4.07 -9.48 -18.18
CA MET A 1 4.48 -9.13 -16.81
C MET A 1 3.92 -7.75 -16.48
N GLY A 2 3.40 -7.54 -15.27
CA GLY A 2 2.89 -6.23 -14.85
C GLY A 2 4.00 -5.18 -14.78
N LYS A 3 3.65 -3.92 -15.03
CA LYS A 3 4.57 -2.76 -15.01
C LYS A 3 5.22 -2.56 -13.64
N TYR A 4 4.57 -3.01 -12.57
CA TYR A 4 5.06 -2.91 -11.20
C TYR A 4 5.12 -4.29 -10.56
N LYS A 5 6.10 -4.48 -9.68
CA LYS A 5 6.27 -5.68 -8.85
C LYS A 5 6.25 -5.29 -7.38
N VAL A 6 5.33 -5.86 -6.63
CA VAL A 6 5.33 -5.76 -5.17
C VAL A 6 6.43 -6.65 -4.60
N LEU A 7 7.21 -6.11 -3.67
CA LEU A 7 8.35 -6.79 -3.04
C LEU A 7 8.05 -7.08 -1.57
N ASP A 8 7.45 -6.11 -0.87
CA ASP A 8 7.20 -6.18 0.56
C ASP A 8 5.84 -5.58 0.89
N ILE A 9 5.15 -6.17 1.86
CA ILE A 9 3.85 -5.72 2.34
C ILE A 9 3.86 -5.75 3.86
N PHE A 10 3.76 -4.58 4.47
CA PHE A 10 3.61 -4.42 5.91
C PHE A 10 2.16 -4.10 6.23
N SER A 11 1.38 -5.13 6.59
CA SER A 11 0.00 -4.93 7.05
C SER A 11 -0.05 -4.57 8.53
N PHE A 12 -0.83 -3.54 8.86
CA PHE A 12 -1.20 -3.19 10.24
C PHE A 12 -2.57 -3.78 10.64
N LEU A 13 -3.26 -4.43 9.71
CA LEU A 13 -4.47 -5.19 9.97
C LEU A 13 -4.16 -6.69 10.06
N PRO A 14 -4.90 -7.42 10.92
CA PRO A 14 -4.71 -8.85 11.05
C PRO A 14 -5.20 -9.58 9.79
N ALA A 15 -4.57 -10.73 9.48
CA ALA A 15 -4.80 -11.48 8.24
C ALA A 15 -6.23 -12.01 8.06
N ASN A 16 -7.01 -12.08 9.14
CA ASN A 16 -8.43 -12.44 9.09
C ASN A 16 -9.33 -11.30 8.59
N VAL A 17 -8.85 -10.05 8.61
CA VAL A 17 -9.56 -8.88 8.09
C VAL A 17 -9.19 -8.65 6.63
N ILE A 18 -7.90 -8.71 6.32
CA ILE A 18 -7.39 -8.52 4.96
C ILE A 18 -6.14 -9.36 4.75
N SER A 19 -6.08 -10.09 3.63
CA SER A 19 -4.90 -10.86 3.27
C SER A 19 -3.84 -9.99 2.57
N LEU A 20 -2.59 -10.44 2.60
CA LEU A 20 -1.51 -9.79 1.86
C LEU A 20 -1.78 -9.79 0.34
N GLU A 21 -2.37 -10.87 -0.19
CA GLU A 21 -2.77 -10.97 -1.60
C GLU A 21 -3.83 -9.92 -1.96
N GLN A 22 -4.79 -9.64 -1.06
CA GLN A 22 -5.77 -8.59 -1.27
C GLN A 22 -5.11 -7.21 -1.30
N LEU A 23 -4.17 -6.93 -0.38
CA LEU A 23 -3.42 -5.67 -0.35
C LEU A 23 -2.59 -5.47 -1.62
N GLU A 24 -1.91 -6.52 -2.09
CA GLU A 24 -1.17 -6.50 -3.36
C GLU A 24 -2.09 -6.18 -4.52
N LYS A 25 -3.23 -6.87 -4.60
CA LYS A 25 -4.21 -6.64 -5.65
C LYS A 25 -4.76 -5.21 -5.62
N MET A 26 -5.11 -4.68 -4.45
CA MET A 26 -5.57 -3.30 -4.28
C MET A 26 -4.56 -2.28 -4.81
N PHE A 27 -3.28 -2.50 -4.51
CA PHE A 27 -2.20 -1.66 -5.00
C PHE A 27 -2.07 -1.73 -6.52
N LEU A 28 -2.02 -2.92 -7.10
CA LEU A 28 -1.91 -3.10 -8.55
C LEU A 28 -3.12 -2.54 -9.29
N ASP A 29 -4.33 -2.74 -8.75
CA ASP A 29 -5.57 -2.20 -9.29
C ASP A 29 -5.56 -0.66 -9.24
N SER A 30 -5.01 -0.04 -8.18
CA SER A 30 -4.91 1.43 -8.09
C SER A 30 -3.94 2.06 -9.09
N LEU A 31 -2.95 1.30 -9.56
CA LEU A 31 -1.98 1.73 -10.56
C LEU A 31 -2.47 1.51 -12.00
N SER A 32 -3.43 0.59 -12.16
CA SER A 32 -4.15 0.43 -13.41
C SER A 32 -5.14 1.59 -13.54
N GLU A 33 -5.14 2.32 -14.65
CA GLU A 33 -6.07 3.45 -14.91
C GLU A 33 -7.57 3.06 -14.87
N ILE A 34 -7.85 1.77 -14.66
CA ILE A 34 -9.17 1.26 -14.31
C ILE A 34 -9.45 1.67 -12.87
N SER A 35 -10.10 2.83 -12.71
CA SER A 35 -10.57 3.40 -11.43
C SER A 35 -11.53 2.46 -10.70
N ASN A 36 -11.00 1.39 -10.15
CA ASN A 36 -11.74 0.50 -9.28
C ASN A 36 -11.75 1.16 -7.91
N ASN A 37 -12.87 1.81 -7.58
CA ASN A 37 -13.22 2.22 -6.23
C ASN A 37 -13.16 0.97 -5.34
N THR A 38 -11.97 0.69 -4.82
CA THR A 38 -11.71 -0.54 -4.10
C THR A 38 -12.19 -0.32 -2.68
N LYS A 39 -13.21 -1.10 -2.27
CA LYS A 39 -13.86 -0.96 -0.97
C LYS A 39 -13.50 -2.13 -0.08
N LEU A 40 -13.16 -1.86 1.17
CA LEU A 40 -13.05 -2.88 2.21
C LEU A 40 -14.42 -2.92 2.92
N GLY A 41 -15.31 -3.78 2.43
CA GLY A 41 -16.71 -3.76 2.87
C GLY A 41 -17.40 -2.45 2.43
N ASN A 42 -17.73 -1.59 3.40
CA ASN A 42 -18.36 -0.28 3.15
C ASN A 42 -17.36 0.89 3.17
N GLU A 43 -16.10 0.64 3.53
CA GLU A 43 -15.08 1.66 3.70
C GLU A 43 -14.32 1.91 2.39
N GLU A 44 -14.02 3.17 2.11
CA GLU A 44 -13.22 3.56 0.95
C GLU A 44 -11.74 3.30 1.24
N ILE A 45 -11.07 2.65 0.29
CA ILE A 45 -9.63 2.44 0.32
C ILE A 45 -9.00 3.38 -0.69
N VAL A 46 -7.98 4.10 -0.23
CA VAL A 46 -7.19 5.01 -1.04
C VAL A 46 -5.74 4.55 -1.01
N VAL A 47 -5.15 4.40 -2.19
CA VAL A 47 -3.71 4.15 -2.32
C VAL A 47 -3.01 5.48 -2.60
N THR A 48 -2.00 5.81 -1.80
CA THR A 48 -1.20 7.03 -1.96
C THR A 48 0.29 6.69 -1.96
N CYS A 49 1.08 7.35 -2.79
CA CYS A 49 2.55 7.24 -2.78
C CYS A 49 3.21 8.37 -1.97
N SER A 50 2.43 9.35 -1.51
CA SER A 50 2.92 10.46 -0.69
C SER A 50 2.69 10.19 0.80
N SER A 51 3.71 10.47 1.61
CA SER A 51 3.60 10.45 3.06
C SER A 51 2.71 11.60 3.54
N GLN A 52 1.81 11.33 4.49
CA GLN A 52 0.96 12.35 5.11
C GLN A 52 1.49 12.76 6.48
N SER A 53 1.15 13.98 6.92
CA SER A 53 1.60 14.54 8.21
C SER A 53 1.11 13.73 9.42
N TRP A 54 -0.09 13.15 9.32
CA TRP A 54 -0.75 12.36 10.36
C TRP A 54 -0.24 10.91 10.48
N PHE A 55 0.71 10.49 9.66
CA PHE A 55 1.31 9.16 9.79
C PHE A 55 2.08 9.04 11.11
N THR A 56 1.86 7.92 11.79
CA THR A 56 2.60 7.56 13.01
C THR A 56 4.08 7.29 12.70
N GLU A 57 4.92 7.37 13.73
CA GLU A 57 6.38 7.19 13.59
C GLU A 57 6.72 5.82 12.97
N ASN A 58 6.03 4.77 13.40
CA ASN A 58 6.19 3.40 12.91
C ASN A 58 6.00 3.30 11.39
N ILE A 59 5.01 4.00 10.83
CA ILE A 59 4.76 4.01 9.38
C ILE A 59 5.90 4.72 8.64
N LYS A 60 6.40 5.83 9.21
CA LYS A 60 7.51 6.59 8.65
C LYS A 60 8.81 5.78 8.68
N GLU A 61 9.05 5.01 9.75
CA GLU A 61 10.19 4.11 9.86
C GLU A 61 10.14 3.01 8.79
N CYS A 62 9.03 2.27 8.67
CA CYS A 62 8.87 1.25 7.63
C CYS A 62 9.09 1.82 6.21
N ALA A 63 8.54 3.00 5.93
CA ALA A 63 8.75 3.67 4.65
C ALA A 63 10.20 4.09 4.43
N THR A 64 10.90 4.51 5.48
CA THR A 64 12.31 4.92 5.39
C THR A 64 13.21 3.71 5.14
N GLU A 65 12.95 2.59 5.80
CA GLU A 65 13.65 1.31 5.58
C GLU A 65 13.51 0.84 4.13
N LEU A 66 12.28 0.76 3.62
CA LEU A 66 12.02 0.40 2.22
C LEU A 66 12.72 1.33 1.21
N LYS A 67 12.69 2.64 1.46
CA LYS A 67 13.40 3.61 0.62
C LYS A 67 14.92 3.43 0.70
N SER A 68 15.46 3.11 1.86
CA SER A 68 16.90 2.85 2.04
C SER A 68 17.38 1.63 1.24
N GLU A 69 16.48 0.66 1.00
CA GLU A 69 16.72 -0.49 0.12
C GLU A 69 16.51 -0.19 -1.38
N GLY A 70 16.28 1.08 -1.75
CA GLY A 70 16.02 1.49 -3.12
C GLY A 70 14.69 0.98 -3.67
N LYS A 71 13.68 0.80 -2.81
CA LYS A 71 12.30 0.46 -3.22
C LYS A 71 11.45 1.72 -3.23
N GLN A 72 10.44 1.75 -4.10
CA GLN A 72 9.37 2.73 -4.03
C GLN A 72 8.38 2.32 -2.93
N VAL A 73 7.70 3.31 -2.35
CA VAL A 73 6.78 3.09 -1.23
C VAL A 73 5.40 3.63 -1.57
N ALA A 74 4.40 2.79 -1.35
CA ALA A 74 2.99 3.16 -1.38
C ALA A 74 2.34 2.85 -0.03
N TYR A 75 1.26 3.56 0.26
CA TYR A 75 0.48 3.42 1.48
C TYR A 75 -0.95 3.11 1.10
N ILE A 76 -1.53 2.10 1.74
CA ILE A 76 -2.95 1.81 1.65
C ILE A 76 -3.61 2.44 2.88
N VAL A 77 -4.51 3.38 2.61
CA VAL A 77 -5.27 4.13 3.61
C VAL A 77 -6.72 3.71 3.54
N CYS A 78 -7.30 3.40 4.68
CA CYS A 78 -8.72 3.13 4.81
C CYS A 78 -9.26 4.02 5.94
N ASN A 79 -10.31 4.81 5.64
CA ASN A 79 -10.94 5.71 6.61
C ASN A 79 -9.94 6.60 7.38
N GLU A 80 -9.07 7.30 6.63
CA GLU A 80 -7.99 8.16 7.18
C GLU A 80 -6.99 7.45 8.10
N LYS A 81 -6.88 6.12 8.01
CA LYS A 81 -5.90 5.32 8.73
C LYS A 81 -5.07 4.48 7.77
N VAL A 82 -3.75 4.50 7.92
CA VAL A 82 -2.87 3.61 7.15
C VAL A 82 -3.08 2.18 7.64
N ILE A 83 -3.49 1.31 6.74
CA ILE A 83 -3.69 -0.11 7.01
C ILE A 83 -2.55 -0.97 6.47
N SER A 84 -1.78 -0.46 5.50
CA SER A 84 -0.61 -1.15 4.98
C SER A 84 0.42 -0.21 4.34
N VAL A 85 1.69 -0.61 4.39
CA VAL A 85 2.81 0.01 3.65
C VAL A 85 3.35 -1.02 2.65
N ILE A 86 3.47 -0.62 1.39
CA ILE A 86 3.87 -1.49 0.29
C ILE A 86 5.20 -0.99 -0.28
N GLY A 87 6.18 -1.89 -0.30
CA GLY A 87 7.43 -1.74 -1.04
C GLY A 87 7.29 -2.33 -2.43
N TYR A 88 7.54 -1.54 -3.47
CA TYR A 88 7.44 -1.99 -4.86
C TYR A 88 8.59 -1.46 -5.71
N ARG A 89 8.77 -2.08 -6.87
CA ARG A 89 9.63 -1.57 -7.95
C ARG A 89 8.89 -1.58 -9.27
N GLU A 90 9.26 -0.67 -10.15
CA GLU A 90 8.85 -0.72 -11.55
C GLU A 90 9.71 -1.78 -12.25
N ASN A 91 9.09 -2.66 -13.02
CA ASN A 91 9.83 -3.60 -13.86
C ASN A 91 10.31 -2.82 -15.11
N GLU A 92 11.62 -2.81 -15.34
CA GLU A 92 12.22 -2.29 -16.58
C GLU A 92 11.82 -3.12 -17.81
#